data_AF-Q4TTF3-F1
#
_entry.id   AF-Q4TTF3-F1
#
_cell.length_a   1.000
_cell.length_b   1.000
_cell.length_c   1.000
_cell.angle_alpha   90.00
_cell.angle_beta   90.00
_cell.angle_gamma   90.00
#
_symmetry.space_group_name_H-M   'P 1'
#
loop_
_entity.id
_entity.type
_entity.pdbx_description
1 polymer ?
#
loop_
_entity_poly.entity_id
_entity_poly.type
_entity_poly.pdbx_seq_one_letter_code
_entity_poly.pdbx_strand_id
1 'polypeptide(L)'
;ATMADMLLHDQPPLKPEYEAKIIEILSCSVTQSSTGEPPVGRQSVKKGAPSAKEARDLKEDRARLTEILIPLVPRLLTRFSTDSEKIVNLVNIPLHFQLDMYLSPRMQTHLTELMDALDALIEKHIDEDVLRAVAELYYHLTNYSPLTAIVDTHKSKLLDGIAAFIRKSMQQFEDDQMGEEEEALFVSYIKRMAAFAGFMDLRQWDLWDILVKIVSNYSREDSSRDVRERATQMMFVQLVFDLSTLKREGEIPKADHVRKLKKRRDQLVRILSQTLIEEAVGVEQAYLCICDLMILFGSQLAEDSKAFEPLIWRP
;
A
#
# COMPACT_ATOMS: atom_id res chain seq x y z
N ALA A 1 13.48 -23.89 8.78
CA ALA A 1 14.29 -24.31 7.62
C ALA A 1 13.49 -25.33 6.83
N THR A 2 13.12 -26.47 7.43
CA THR A 2 12.36 -27.58 6.80
C THR A 2 11.22 -27.20 5.83
N MET A 3 10.24 -26.36 6.19
CA MET A 3 9.14 -26.02 5.25
C MET A 3 9.59 -25.19 4.05
N ALA A 4 10.38 -24.13 4.29
CA ALA A 4 10.91 -23.28 3.23
C ALA A 4 11.92 -24.03 2.35
N ASP A 5 12.73 -24.91 2.95
CA ASP A 5 13.65 -25.78 2.22
C ASP A 5 12.88 -26.76 1.33
N MET A 6 11.81 -27.39 1.82
CA MET A 6 10.94 -28.26 1.02
C MET A 6 10.36 -27.53 -0.20
N LEU A 7 10.00 -26.25 -0.05
CA LEU A 7 9.48 -25.42 -1.13
C LEU A 7 10.56 -25.00 -2.13
N LEU A 8 11.83 -24.94 -1.73
CA LEU A 8 12.96 -24.55 -2.58
C LEU A 8 13.66 -25.74 -3.25
N HIS A 9 13.49 -26.96 -2.72
CA HIS A 9 14.08 -28.18 -3.24
C HIS A 9 13.11 -28.93 -4.17
N ASP A 10 13.56 -29.22 -5.39
CA ASP A 10 12.75 -29.89 -6.42
C ASP A 10 12.72 -31.42 -6.32
N GLN A 11 13.17 -32.02 -5.21
CA GLN A 11 13.42 -33.47 -5.13
C GLN A 11 12.86 -34.11 -3.84
N PRO A 12 11.76 -34.89 -3.93
CA PRO A 12 10.84 -35.01 -5.08
C PRO A 12 10.03 -33.72 -5.28
N PRO A 13 9.61 -33.40 -6.52
CA PRO A 13 8.86 -32.17 -6.78
C PRO A 13 7.50 -32.24 -6.08
N LEU A 14 7.19 -31.18 -5.32
CA LEU A 14 5.89 -31.02 -4.71
C LEU A 14 4.86 -30.70 -5.79
N LYS A 15 3.64 -31.25 -5.64
CA LYS A 15 2.52 -30.83 -6.48
C LYS A 15 2.16 -29.38 -6.14
N PRO A 16 1.70 -28.57 -7.12
CA PRO A 16 1.33 -27.17 -6.88
C PRO A 16 0.33 -26.97 -5.73
N GLU A 17 -0.62 -27.90 -5.57
CA GLU A 17 -1.61 -27.91 -4.47
C GLU A 17 -0.97 -28.07 -3.07
N TYR A 18 0.16 -28.77 -2.97
CA TYR A 18 0.89 -28.93 -1.73
C TYR A 18 1.81 -27.74 -1.47
N GLU A 19 2.39 -27.16 -2.51
CA GLU A 19 3.18 -25.92 -2.38
C GLU A 19 2.33 -24.80 -1.78
N ALA A 20 1.13 -24.56 -2.31
CA ALA A 20 0.20 -23.54 -1.79
C ALA A 20 -0.13 -23.77 -0.31
N LYS A 21 -0.51 -25.00 0.06
CA LYS A 21 -0.82 -25.37 1.45
C LYS A 21 0.38 -25.21 2.39
N ILE A 22 1.58 -25.61 1.96
CA ILE A 22 2.78 -25.48 2.80
C ILE A 22 3.12 -24.00 3.00
N ILE A 23 2.97 -23.16 1.96
CA ILE A 23 3.16 -21.71 2.05
C ILE A 23 2.16 -21.08 3.02
N GLU A 24 0.88 -21.44 2.92
CA GLU A 24 -0.17 -20.96 3.83
C GLU A 24 0.13 -21.38 5.28
N ILE A 25 0.42 -22.66 5.51
CA ILE A 25 0.78 -23.18 6.84
C ILE A 25 2.02 -22.47 7.40
N LEU A 26 3.04 -22.25 6.56
CA LEU A 26 4.25 -21.54 6.95
C LEU A 26 3.93 -20.11 7.36
N SER A 27 3.16 -19.38 6.56
CA SER A 27 2.77 -17.99 6.82
C SER A 27 1.97 -17.89 8.14
N CYS A 28 0.93 -18.71 8.31
CA CYS A 28 0.15 -18.75 9.55
C CYS A 28 1.00 -19.13 10.78
N SER A 29 1.92 -20.09 10.63
CA SER A 29 2.81 -20.50 11.72
C SER A 29 3.75 -19.36 12.14
N VAL A 30 4.26 -18.59 11.17
CA VAL A 30 5.08 -17.40 11.44
C VAL A 30 4.27 -16.31 12.15
N THR A 31 3.07 -15.99 11.67
CA THR A 31 2.18 -15.02 12.32
C THR A 31 1.91 -15.42 13.76
N GLN A 32 1.45 -16.65 14.00
CA GLN A 32 1.12 -17.10 15.36
C GLN A 32 2.35 -17.17 16.28
N SER A 33 3.50 -17.62 15.77
CA SER A 33 4.74 -17.71 16.56
C SER A 33 5.38 -16.34 16.84
N SER A 34 5.00 -15.29 16.09
CA SER A 34 5.54 -13.93 16.28
C SER A 34 4.64 -13.03 17.12
N THR A 35 3.31 -13.20 17.02
CA THR A 35 2.33 -12.40 17.77
C THR A 35 1.88 -13.09 19.07
N GLY A 36 1.89 -14.42 19.11
CA GLY A 36 1.32 -15.21 20.20
C GLY A 36 -0.21 -15.16 20.25
N GLU A 37 -0.84 -14.48 19.28
CA GLU A 37 -2.29 -14.33 19.22
C GLU A 37 -2.93 -15.53 18.51
N PRO A 38 -4.00 -16.12 19.07
CA PRO A 38 -4.74 -17.14 18.37
C PRO A 38 -5.45 -16.53 17.14
N PRO A 39 -5.76 -17.34 16.10
CA PRO A 39 -6.54 -16.87 14.96
C PRO A 39 -7.85 -16.19 15.38
N VAL A 40 -8.33 -15.25 14.58
CA VAL A 40 -9.60 -14.54 14.81
C VAL A 40 -10.72 -15.55 15.05
N GLY A 41 -11.55 -15.30 16.07
CA GLY A 41 -12.63 -16.21 16.48
C GLY A 41 -12.18 -17.43 17.30
N ARG A 42 -10.86 -17.64 17.50
CA ARG A 42 -10.31 -18.66 18.40
C ARG A 42 -9.67 -18.07 19.66
N GLN A 43 -9.99 -16.83 19.99
CA GLN A 43 -9.56 -16.20 21.23
C GLN A 43 -10.10 -17.01 22.42
N SER A 44 -9.21 -17.67 23.13
CA SER A 44 -9.52 -18.09 24.49
C SER A 44 -9.58 -16.82 25.34
N VAL A 45 -10.57 -16.71 26.24
CA VAL A 45 -10.64 -15.62 27.23
C VAL A 45 -9.51 -15.81 28.24
N LYS A 46 -8.25 -15.65 27.82
CA LYS A 46 -7.11 -15.56 28.72
C LYS A 46 -7.20 -14.18 29.37
N LYS A 47 -7.56 -14.15 30.65
CA LYS A 47 -7.56 -12.92 31.45
C LYS A 47 -6.11 -12.53 31.75
N GLY A 48 -5.66 -11.38 31.23
CA GLY A 48 -4.40 -10.75 31.59
C GLY A 48 -3.34 -10.76 30.50
N ALA A 49 -2.32 -9.92 30.68
CA ALA A 49 -1.16 -9.84 29.80
C ALA A 49 -0.34 -11.15 29.84
N PRO A 50 0.44 -11.47 28.78
CA PRO A 50 1.34 -12.62 28.77
C PRO A 50 2.27 -12.60 29.99
N SER A 51 2.58 -13.79 30.53
CA SER A 51 3.61 -13.90 31.57
C SER A 51 4.98 -13.49 31.03
N ALA A 52 5.90 -13.09 31.92
CA ALA A 52 7.26 -12.72 31.53
C ALA A 52 8.00 -13.85 30.79
N LYS A 53 7.68 -15.12 31.12
CA LYS A 53 8.20 -16.28 30.42
C LYS A 53 7.63 -16.39 29.01
N GLU A 54 6.30 -16.33 28.84
CA GLU A 54 5.65 -16.37 27.52
C GLU A 54 6.13 -15.23 26.62
N ALA A 55 6.28 -14.01 27.15
CA ALA A 55 6.78 -12.88 26.39
C ALA A 55 8.24 -13.07 25.93
N ARG A 56 9.07 -13.69 26.78
CA ARG A 56 10.46 -14.02 26.43
C ARG A 56 10.53 -15.11 25.36
N ASP A 57 9.77 -16.20 25.54
CA ASP A 57 9.71 -17.32 24.60
C ASP A 57 9.25 -16.83 23.22
N LEU A 58 8.22 -15.98 23.16
CA LEU A 58 7.73 -15.36 21.93
C LEU A 58 8.81 -14.53 21.21
N LYS A 59 9.58 -13.75 21.98
CA LYS A 59 10.68 -12.95 21.42
C LYS A 59 11.81 -13.84 20.87
N GLU A 60 12.16 -14.91 21.58
CA GLU A 60 13.19 -15.87 21.15
C GLU A 60 12.75 -16.65 19.90
N ASP A 61 11.49 -17.07 19.83
CA ASP A 61 10.94 -17.75 18.65
C ASP A 61 10.85 -16.81 17.44
N ARG A 62 10.43 -15.55 17.64
CA ARG A 62 10.47 -14.52 16.59
C ARG A 62 11.88 -14.26 16.09
N ALA A 63 12.89 -14.25 16.97
CA ALA A 63 14.28 -14.08 16.56
C ALA A 63 14.76 -15.28 15.72
N ARG A 64 14.48 -16.52 16.18
CA ARG A 64 14.88 -17.75 15.48
C ARG A 64 14.23 -17.87 14.11
N LEU A 65 12.93 -17.61 13.99
CA LEU A 65 12.24 -17.64 12.70
C LEU A 65 12.77 -16.56 11.76
N THR A 66 13.07 -15.37 12.28
CA THR A 66 13.59 -14.25 11.48
C THR A 66 14.94 -14.63 10.89
N GLU A 67 15.87 -15.13 11.72
CA GLU A 67 17.20 -15.53 11.26
C GLU A 67 17.15 -16.57 10.14
N ILE A 68 16.25 -17.54 10.25
CA ILE A 68 16.11 -18.63 9.29
C ILE A 68 15.46 -18.15 7.99
N LEU A 69 14.44 -17.28 8.06
CA LEU A 69 13.59 -16.96 6.92
C LEU A 69 14.08 -15.75 6.12
N ILE A 70 14.85 -14.83 6.71
CA ILE A 70 15.47 -13.71 5.99
C ILE A 70 16.11 -14.14 4.65
N PRO A 71 17.00 -15.16 4.60
CA PRO A 71 17.62 -15.58 3.35
C PRO A 71 16.71 -16.39 2.41
N LEU A 72 15.57 -16.88 2.91
CA LEU A 72 14.71 -17.82 2.17
C LEU A 72 13.53 -17.11 1.49
N VAL A 73 12.96 -16.08 2.12
CA VAL A 73 11.79 -15.38 1.56
C VAL A 73 12.05 -14.77 0.17
N PRO A 74 13.16 -14.05 -0.10
CA PRO A 74 13.42 -13.51 -1.43
C PRO A 74 13.47 -14.59 -2.52
N ARG A 75 14.05 -15.75 -2.19
CA ARG A 75 14.16 -16.92 -3.08
C ARG A 75 12.79 -17.54 -3.34
N LEU A 76 11.95 -17.66 -2.31
CA LEU A 76 10.57 -18.14 -2.43
C LEU A 76 9.73 -17.20 -3.31
N LEU A 77 9.82 -15.88 -3.08
CA LEU A 77 9.12 -14.88 -3.90
C LEU A 77 9.54 -14.97 -5.37
N THR A 78 10.83 -15.12 -5.64
CA THR A 78 11.35 -15.30 -7.00
C THR A 78 10.79 -16.56 -7.65
N ARG A 79 10.82 -17.70 -6.93
CA ARG A 79 10.34 -19.01 -7.42
C ARG A 79 8.84 -19.00 -7.73
N PHE A 80 8.03 -18.41 -6.85
CA PHE A 80 6.58 -18.40 -6.96
C PHE A 80 6.04 -17.08 -7.56
N SER A 81 6.89 -16.34 -8.27
CA SER A 81 6.60 -14.98 -8.78
C SER A 81 5.48 -14.90 -9.82
N THR A 82 4.86 -16.00 -10.23
CA THR A 82 3.72 -16.04 -11.17
C THR A 82 2.40 -16.47 -10.52
N ASP A 83 2.38 -16.73 -9.22
CA ASP A 83 1.22 -17.26 -8.50
C ASP A 83 0.77 -16.27 -7.40
N SER A 84 -0.28 -15.52 -7.68
CA SER A 84 -0.76 -14.41 -6.83
C SER A 84 -1.06 -14.85 -5.39
N GLU A 85 -1.72 -16.00 -5.22
CA GLU A 85 -2.10 -16.52 -3.90
C GLU A 85 -0.86 -16.87 -3.07
N LYS A 86 0.14 -17.51 -3.69
CA LYS A 86 1.41 -17.81 -3.02
C LYS A 86 2.18 -16.54 -2.69
N ILE A 87 2.22 -15.56 -3.61
CA ILE A 87 2.91 -14.29 -3.40
C ILE A 87 2.36 -13.55 -2.18
N VAL A 88 1.04 -13.39 -2.07
CA VAL A 88 0.42 -12.69 -0.94
C VAL A 88 0.81 -13.33 0.40
N ASN A 89 0.75 -14.65 0.49
CA ASN A 89 1.14 -15.38 1.70
C ASN A 89 2.64 -15.23 2.03
N LEU A 90 3.51 -15.22 1.02
CA LEU A 90 4.96 -15.08 1.20
C LEU A 90 5.37 -13.65 1.58
N VAL A 91 4.74 -12.63 1.00
CA VAL A 91 4.98 -11.20 1.31
C VAL A 91 4.54 -10.85 2.73
N ASN A 92 3.57 -11.57 3.30
CA ASN A 92 3.17 -11.40 4.70
C ASN A 92 4.23 -11.87 5.71
N ILE A 93 5.11 -12.81 5.34
CA ILE A 93 6.10 -13.39 6.27
C ILE A 93 7.05 -12.33 6.84
N PRO A 94 7.69 -11.46 6.04
CA PRO A 94 8.60 -10.43 6.56
C PRO A 94 7.95 -9.37 7.46
N LEU A 95 6.62 -9.16 7.41
CA LEU A 95 5.91 -8.26 8.32
C LEU A 95 6.06 -8.66 9.80
N HIS A 96 6.45 -9.92 10.04
CA HIS A 96 6.65 -10.50 11.37
C HIS A 96 8.12 -10.55 11.80
N PHE A 97 9.07 -10.10 10.97
CA PHE A 97 10.50 -10.19 11.26
C PHE A 97 10.98 -9.20 12.33
N GLN A 98 12.05 -9.56 13.05
CA GLN A 98 12.83 -8.60 13.82
C GLN A 98 13.74 -7.80 12.88
N LEU A 99 13.27 -6.62 12.46
CA LEU A 99 13.94 -5.81 11.43
C LEU A 99 15.37 -5.38 11.80
N ASP A 100 15.72 -5.29 13.10
CA ASP A 100 17.09 -5.04 13.56
C ASP A 100 18.10 -6.05 12.97
N MET A 101 17.68 -7.28 12.67
CA MET A 101 18.57 -8.30 12.14
C MET A 101 19.14 -7.93 10.76
N TYR A 102 18.39 -7.17 9.96
CA TYR A 102 18.83 -6.65 8.67
C TYR A 102 19.95 -5.62 8.78
N LEU A 103 20.22 -5.03 9.96
CA LEU A 103 21.30 -4.07 10.14
C LEU A 103 22.70 -4.71 10.10
N SER A 104 22.79 -6.02 10.31
CA SER A 104 24.06 -6.74 10.19
C SER A 104 24.49 -6.87 8.72
N PRO A 105 25.79 -6.71 8.39
CA PRO A 105 26.25 -6.82 7.00
C PRO A 105 25.89 -8.15 6.33
N ARG A 106 25.85 -9.24 7.10
CA ARG A 106 25.43 -10.57 6.63
C ARG A 106 23.99 -10.58 6.12
N MET A 107 23.08 -9.86 6.78
CA MET A 107 21.66 -9.86 6.45
C MET A 107 21.28 -8.77 5.44
N GLN A 108 22.08 -7.70 5.31
CA GLN A 108 21.80 -6.62 4.36
C GLN A 108 21.73 -7.10 2.90
N THR A 109 22.55 -8.07 2.50
CA THR A 109 22.45 -8.65 1.15
C THR A 109 21.07 -9.24 0.89
N HIS A 110 20.49 -9.93 1.86
CA HIS A 110 19.13 -10.49 1.74
C HIS A 110 18.04 -9.44 1.79
N LEU A 111 18.28 -8.27 2.41
CA LEU A 111 17.38 -7.14 2.28
C LEU A 111 17.36 -6.63 0.84
N THR A 112 18.52 -6.46 0.21
CA THR A 112 18.59 -6.06 -1.20
C THR A 112 17.90 -7.08 -2.11
N GLU A 113 18.14 -8.38 -1.91
CA GLU A 113 17.44 -9.45 -2.65
C GLU A 113 15.93 -9.40 -2.44
N LEU A 114 15.46 -9.07 -1.22
CA LEU A 114 14.05 -8.86 -0.95
C LEU A 114 13.53 -7.67 -1.77
N MET A 115 14.22 -6.52 -1.73
CA MET A 115 13.79 -5.32 -2.47
C MET A 115 13.69 -5.59 -3.98
N ASP A 116 14.70 -6.26 -4.55
CA ASP A 116 14.71 -6.61 -5.98
C ASP A 116 13.56 -7.57 -6.34
N ALA A 117 13.25 -8.53 -5.46
CA ALA A 117 12.11 -9.41 -5.64
C ALA A 117 10.77 -8.65 -5.58
N LEU A 118 10.61 -7.68 -4.66
CA LEU A 118 9.41 -6.86 -4.56
C LEU A 118 9.23 -5.95 -5.78
N ASP A 119 10.31 -5.34 -6.28
CA ASP A 119 10.29 -4.52 -7.50
C ASP A 119 9.81 -5.36 -8.70
N ALA A 120 10.38 -6.56 -8.87
CA ALA A 120 9.97 -7.47 -9.93
C ALA A 120 8.50 -7.91 -9.83
N LEU A 121 7.96 -8.03 -8.62
CA LEU A 121 6.54 -8.35 -8.42
C LEU A 121 5.64 -7.17 -8.82
N ILE A 122 5.99 -5.93 -8.43
CA ILE A 122 5.24 -4.73 -8.84
C ILE A 122 5.25 -4.59 -10.36
N GLU A 123 6.38 -4.84 -11.03
CA GLU A 123 6.46 -4.76 -12.49
C GLU A 123 5.58 -5.82 -13.19
N LYS A 124 5.61 -7.06 -12.72
CA LYS A 124 4.94 -8.20 -13.37
C LYS A 124 3.44 -8.30 -13.09
N HIS A 125 2.96 -7.78 -11.97
CA HIS A 125 1.59 -7.99 -11.52
C HIS A 125 0.72 -6.75 -11.63
N ILE A 126 -0.58 -7.00 -11.83
CA ILE A 126 -1.66 -6.00 -11.76
C ILE A 126 -2.76 -6.41 -10.77
N ASP A 127 -2.59 -7.57 -10.13
CA ASP A 127 -3.50 -8.10 -9.10
C ASP A 127 -3.47 -7.20 -7.86
N GLU A 128 -4.65 -6.79 -7.40
CA GLU A 128 -4.78 -5.81 -6.32
C GLU A 128 -4.20 -6.32 -5.00
N ASP A 129 -4.43 -7.59 -4.65
CA ASP A 129 -3.95 -8.15 -3.40
C ASP A 129 -2.43 -8.30 -3.40
N VAL A 130 -1.84 -8.70 -4.52
CA VAL A 130 -0.38 -8.72 -4.68
C VAL A 130 0.20 -7.31 -4.54
N LEU A 131 -0.32 -6.32 -5.29
CA LEU A 131 0.20 -4.95 -5.24
C LEU A 131 0.06 -4.34 -3.84
N ARG A 132 -1.08 -4.56 -3.18
CA ARG A 132 -1.34 -4.08 -1.82
C ARG A 132 -0.43 -4.73 -0.79
N ALA A 133 -0.24 -6.06 -0.85
CA ALA A 133 0.66 -6.77 0.07
C ALA A 133 2.11 -6.28 -0.08
N VAL A 134 2.57 -6.09 -1.33
CA VAL A 134 3.93 -5.58 -1.58
C VAL A 134 4.08 -4.13 -1.10
N ALA A 135 3.09 -3.27 -1.34
CA ALA A 135 3.09 -1.90 -0.84
C ALA A 135 3.09 -1.83 0.70
N GLU A 136 2.33 -2.70 1.37
CA GLU A 136 2.32 -2.83 2.83
C GLU A 136 3.70 -3.22 3.37
N LEU A 137 4.36 -4.18 2.73
CA LEU A 137 5.71 -4.58 3.14
C LEU A 137 6.73 -3.45 2.92
N TYR A 138 6.65 -2.74 1.80
CA TYR A 138 7.45 -1.53 1.58
C TYR A 138 7.24 -0.49 2.69
N TYR A 139 5.99 -0.25 3.08
CA TYR A 139 5.66 0.65 4.19
C TYR A 139 6.23 0.13 5.52
N HIS A 140 6.05 -1.14 5.84
CA HIS A 140 6.56 -1.76 7.07
C HIS A 140 8.08 -1.58 7.21
N LEU A 141 8.82 -1.85 6.13
CA LEU A 141 10.28 -1.72 6.10
C LEU A 141 10.73 -0.25 6.22
N THR A 142 10.04 0.68 5.55
CA THR A 142 10.41 2.10 5.58
C THR A 142 9.98 2.84 6.83
N ASN A 143 8.94 2.36 7.52
CA ASN A 143 8.47 2.92 8.79
C ASN A 143 9.38 2.53 9.97
N TYR A 144 10.29 1.57 9.77
CA TYR A 144 11.32 1.22 10.74
C TYR A 144 12.59 2.06 10.49
N SER A 145 12.75 3.11 11.30
CA SER A 145 13.76 4.16 11.12
C SER A 145 15.19 3.67 10.78
N PRO A 146 15.73 2.62 11.40
CA PRO A 146 17.07 2.13 11.07
C PRO A 146 17.23 1.57 9.64
N LEU A 147 16.14 1.07 9.03
CA LEU A 147 16.16 0.56 7.66
C LEU A 147 15.73 1.60 6.62
N THR A 148 15.05 2.68 7.04
CA THR A 148 14.58 3.72 6.13
C THR A 148 15.69 4.20 5.20
N ALA A 149 16.88 4.52 5.72
CA ALA A 149 17.99 5.02 4.90
C ALA A 149 18.46 4.04 3.81
N ILE A 150 18.26 2.73 4.00
CA ILE A 150 18.65 1.68 3.06
C ILE A 150 17.54 1.44 2.03
N VAL A 151 16.29 1.33 2.51
CA VAL A 151 15.12 0.93 1.70
C VAL A 151 14.53 2.09 0.91
N ASP A 152 14.64 3.32 1.41
CA ASP A 152 13.98 4.50 0.83
C ASP A 152 14.50 4.83 -0.57
N THR A 153 15.76 4.52 -0.87
CA THR A 153 16.34 4.69 -2.21
C THR A 153 15.67 3.77 -3.23
N HIS A 154 15.45 2.49 -2.88
CA HIS A 154 14.76 1.52 -3.74
C HIS A 154 13.30 1.95 -3.98
N LYS A 155 12.58 2.24 -2.89
CA LYS A 155 11.19 2.70 -2.95
C LYS A 155 11.04 3.96 -3.82
N SER A 156 11.90 4.95 -3.62
CA SER A 156 11.83 6.21 -4.36
C SER A 156 12.09 5.99 -5.85
N LYS A 157 13.10 5.19 -6.21
CA LYS A 157 13.39 4.84 -7.60
C LYS A 157 12.21 4.12 -8.28
N LEU A 158 11.58 3.17 -7.59
CA LEU A 158 10.40 2.46 -8.10
C LEU A 158 9.25 3.44 -8.35
N LEU A 159 8.89 4.25 -7.36
CA LEU A 159 7.78 5.18 -7.44
C LEU A 159 8.04 6.33 -8.43
N ASP A 160 9.29 6.78 -8.56
CA ASP A 160 9.70 7.74 -9.60
C ASP A 160 9.47 7.17 -11.00
N GLY A 161 9.82 5.90 -11.22
CA GLY A 161 9.56 5.19 -12.47
C GLY A 161 8.06 5.10 -12.79
N ILE A 162 7.24 4.73 -11.79
CA ILE A 162 5.79 4.64 -11.95
C ILE A 162 5.19 6.02 -12.24
N ALA A 163 5.57 7.06 -11.49
CA ALA A 163 5.08 8.41 -11.69
C ALA A 163 5.52 9.00 -13.04
N ALA A 164 6.76 8.74 -13.48
CA ALA A 164 7.25 9.17 -14.78
C ALA A 164 6.46 8.54 -15.92
N PHE A 165 6.15 7.24 -15.82
CA PHE A 165 5.30 6.55 -16.79
C PHE A 165 3.89 7.16 -16.83
N ILE A 166 3.24 7.33 -15.67
CA ILE A 166 1.91 7.96 -15.58
C ILE A 166 1.88 9.33 -16.26
N ARG A 167 2.89 10.19 -16.00
CA ARG A 167 2.97 11.53 -16.62
C ARG A 167 3.11 11.45 -18.14
N LYS A 168 3.98 10.58 -18.64
CA LYS A 168 4.19 10.38 -20.08
C LYS A 168 2.92 9.87 -20.76
N SER A 169 2.29 8.84 -20.19
CA SER A 169 1.05 8.29 -20.73
C SER A 169 -0.08 9.32 -20.71
N MET A 170 -0.21 10.12 -19.64
CA MET A 170 -1.22 11.18 -19.60
C MET A 170 -1.04 12.17 -20.75
N GLN A 171 0.20 12.56 -21.08
CA GLN A 171 0.47 13.45 -22.21
C GLN A 171 0.02 12.82 -23.54
N GLN A 172 0.32 11.54 -23.78
CA GLN A 172 -0.12 10.82 -24.98
C GLN A 172 -1.65 10.70 -25.08
N PHE A 173 -2.32 10.52 -23.94
CA PHE A 173 -3.78 10.49 -23.87
C PHE A 173 -4.39 11.84 -24.23
N GLU A 174 -3.79 12.96 -23.79
CA GLU A 174 -4.26 14.31 -24.14
C GLU A 174 -4.07 14.64 -25.63
N ASP A 175 -3.01 14.11 -26.23
CA ASP A 175 -2.72 14.29 -27.66
C ASP A 175 -3.54 13.34 -28.56
N ASP A 176 -4.42 12.51 -28.00
CA ASP A 176 -5.20 11.45 -28.68
C ASP A 176 -4.30 10.47 -29.48
N GLN A 177 -3.09 10.21 -28.94
CA GLN A 177 -2.06 9.33 -29.51
C GLN A 177 -1.94 8.00 -28.77
N MET A 178 -2.88 7.70 -27.87
CA MET A 178 -2.86 6.48 -27.06
C MET A 178 -3.67 5.37 -27.75
N GLY A 179 -3.04 4.23 -28.03
CA GLY A 179 -3.72 3.02 -28.46
C GLY A 179 -4.24 2.21 -27.27
N GLU A 180 -4.96 1.13 -27.57
CA GLU A 180 -5.58 0.26 -26.56
C GLU A 180 -4.55 -0.40 -25.63
N GLU A 181 -3.41 -0.85 -26.17
CA GLU A 181 -2.33 -1.46 -25.37
C GLU A 181 -1.68 -0.42 -24.43
N GLU A 182 -1.45 0.80 -24.92
CA GLU A 182 -0.93 1.90 -24.10
C GLU A 182 -1.92 2.33 -23.03
N GLU A 183 -3.22 2.29 -23.31
CA GLU A 183 -4.26 2.57 -22.32
C GLU A 183 -4.29 1.50 -21.22
N ALA A 184 -4.25 0.22 -21.58
CA ALA A 184 -4.17 -0.87 -20.62
C ALA A 184 -2.92 -0.77 -19.73
N LEU A 185 -1.78 -0.38 -20.31
CA LEU A 185 -0.56 -0.10 -19.54
C LEU A 185 -0.76 1.11 -18.62
N PHE A 186 -1.32 2.21 -19.10
CA PHE A 186 -1.60 3.38 -18.27
C PHE A 186 -2.48 3.03 -17.06
N VAL A 187 -3.57 2.30 -17.28
CA VAL A 187 -4.43 1.74 -16.23
C VAL A 187 -3.62 0.94 -15.20
N SER A 188 -2.75 0.04 -15.67
CA SER A 188 -1.94 -0.80 -14.77
C SER A 188 -1.00 0.02 -13.88
N TYR A 189 -0.40 1.10 -14.41
CA TYR A 189 0.49 1.96 -13.63
C TYR A 189 -0.26 2.83 -12.61
N ILE A 190 -1.49 3.25 -12.93
CA ILE A 190 -2.38 3.90 -11.96
C ILE A 190 -2.68 2.96 -10.80
N LYS A 191 -2.99 1.68 -11.06
CA LYS A 191 -3.23 0.67 -10.01
C LYS A 191 -2.00 0.46 -9.12
N ARG A 192 -0.81 0.36 -9.73
CA ARG A 192 0.45 0.25 -8.97
C ARG A 192 0.64 1.44 -8.04
N MET A 193 0.48 2.67 -8.54
CA MET A 193 0.58 3.88 -7.69
C MET A 193 -0.48 3.90 -6.59
N ALA A 194 -1.72 3.49 -6.90
CA ALA A 194 -2.82 3.46 -5.94
C ALA A 194 -2.59 2.47 -4.78
N ALA A 195 -1.97 1.31 -5.05
CA ALA A 195 -1.61 0.36 -4.00
C ALA A 195 -0.68 1.00 -2.96
N PHE A 196 0.31 1.78 -3.40
CA PHE A 196 1.22 2.50 -2.49
C PHE A 196 0.52 3.64 -1.76
N ALA A 197 -0.47 4.30 -2.40
CA ALA A 197 -1.22 5.39 -1.78
C ALA A 197 -1.98 4.93 -0.53
N GLY A 198 -2.40 3.67 -0.46
CA GLY A 198 -3.09 3.11 0.70
C GLY A 198 -2.25 3.09 1.99
N PHE A 199 -0.92 3.16 1.88
CA PHE A 199 -0.01 3.07 3.03
C PHE A 199 0.91 4.27 3.20
N MET A 200 1.21 4.99 2.11
CA MET A 200 2.29 5.98 2.07
C MET A 200 1.83 7.35 1.58
N ASP A 201 2.52 8.38 2.06
CA ASP A 201 2.33 9.74 1.58
C ASP A 201 2.99 9.94 0.21
N LEU A 202 2.17 10.03 -0.84
CA LEU A 202 2.63 10.14 -2.22
C LEU A 202 2.62 11.58 -2.76
N ARG A 203 2.44 12.59 -1.91
CA ARG A 203 2.32 13.99 -2.37
C ARG A 203 3.55 14.51 -3.10
N GLN A 204 4.74 13.97 -2.82
CA GLN A 204 5.98 14.40 -3.47
C GLN A 204 6.00 14.14 -4.99
N TRP A 205 5.20 13.20 -5.48
CA TRP A 205 5.07 12.92 -6.92
C TRP A 205 4.03 13.82 -7.62
N ASP A 206 3.32 14.68 -6.90
CA ASP A 206 2.41 15.72 -7.42
C ASP A 206 1.52 15.26 -8.60
N LEU A 207 0.80 14.15 -8.41
CA LEU A 207 -0.08 13.58 -9.43
C LEU A 207 -1.48 14.20 -9.43
N TRP A 208 -1.77 15.17 -8.55
CA TRP A 208 -3.12 15.69 -8.32
C TRP A 208 -3.85 16.10 -9.61
N ASP A 209 -3.21 16.94 -10.44
CA ASP A 209 -3.85 17.46 -11.65
C ASP A 209 -4.08 16.37 -12.71
N ILE A 210 -3.24 15.33 -12.73
CA ILE A 210 -3.42 14.14 -13.57
C ILE A 210 -4.63 13.34 -13.08
N LEU A 211 -4.72 13.11 -11.76
CA LEU A 211 -5.86 12.39 -11.18
C LEU A 211 -7.17 13.12 -11.43
N VAL A 212 -7.19 14.45 -11.30
CA VAL A 212 -8.35 15.28 -11.66
C VAL A 212 -8.79 15.02 -13.10
N LYS A 213 -7.86 15.01 -14.06
CA LYS A 213 -8.18 14.77 -15.48
C LYS A 213 -8.80 13.39 -15.68
N ILE A 214 -8.25 12.37 -15.01
CA ILE A 214 -8.77 11.00 -15.05
C ILE A 214 -10.21 10.94 -14.52
N VAL A 215 -10.47 11.50 -13.33
CA VAL A 215 -11.80 11.40 -12.71
C VAL A 215 -12.84 12.34 -13.34
N SER A 216 -12.41 13.42 -14.02
CA SER A 216 -13.31 14.41 -14.63
C SER A 216 -13.72 14.07 -16.07
N ASN A 217 -13.15 13.04 -16.69
CA ASN A 217 -13.45 12.68 -18.09
C ASN A 217 -14.57 11.62 -18.17
N TYR A 218 -15.77 11.99 -17.71
CA TYR A 218 -16.93 11.08 -17.54
C TYR A 218 -17.64 10.69 -18.84
N SER A 219 -17.39 11.41 -19.94
CA SER A 219 -18.07 11.21 -21.23
C SER A 219 -17.48 10.10 -22.12
N ARG A 220 -16.33 9.51 -21.75
CA ARG A 220 -15.80 8.32 -22.44
C ARG A 220 -16.39 7.06 -21.79
N GLU A 221 -17.28 6.38 -22.51
CA GLU A 221 -17.84 5.06 -22.15
C GLU A 221 -16.74 4.03 -21.84
N ASP A 222 -15.54 4.21 -22.41
CA ASP A 222 -14.39 3.30 -22.31
C ASP A 222 -13.51 3.50 -21.07
N SER A 223 -13.71 4.56 -20.26
CA SER A 223 -12.86 4.79 -19.10
C SER A 223 -13.09 3.70 -18.04
N SER A 224 -12.09 2.85 -17.82
CA SER A 224 -12.19 1.72 -16.88
C SER A 224 -12.68 2.18 -15.50
N ARG A 225 -13.82 1.62 -15.04
CA ARG A 225 -14.40 1.85 -13.70
C ARG A 225 -13.33 1.83 -12.61
N ASP A 226 -12.46 0.83 -12.69
CA ASP A 226 -11.41 0.56 -11.72
C ASP A 226 -10.41 1.73 -11.63
N VAL A 227 -9.94 2.28 -12.77
CA VAL A 227 -9.02 3.43 -12.78
C VAL A 227 -9.62 4.65 -12.11
N ARG A 228 -10.90 4.92 -12.35
CA ARG A 228 -11.60 6.04 -11.71
C ARG A 228 -11.68 5.85 -10.21
N GLU A 229 -12.09 4.66 -9.77
CA GLU A 229 -12.18 4.35 -8.35
C GLU A 229 -10.81 4.51 -7.66
N ARG A 230 -9.73 4.00 -8.26
CA ARG A 230 -8.37 4.17 -7.74
C ARG A 230 -7.90 5.62 -7.73
N ALA A 231 -8.19 6.38 -8.79
CA ALA A 231 -7.84 7.79 -8.85
C ALA A 231 -8.57 8.61 -7.79
N THR A 232 -9.86 8.36 -7.58
CA THR A 232 -10.64 8.97 -6.50
C THR A 232 -10.08 8.63 -5.13
N GLN A 233 -9.75 7.36 -4.88
CA GLN A 233 -9.12 6.92 -3.62
C GLN A 233 -7.77 7.63 -3.39
N MET A 234 -6.91 7.71 -4.40
CA MET A 234 -5.63 8.42 -4.31
C MET A 234 -5.81 9.91 -4.00
N MET A 235 -6.77 10.58 -4.66
CA MET A 235 -7.09 11.98 -4.36
C MET A 235 -7.57 12.15 -2.92
N PHE A 236 -8.45 11.28 -2.44
CA PHE A 236 -8.92 11.30 -1.06
C PHE A 236 -7.76 11.14 -0.07
N VAL A 237 -6.90 10.13 -0.27
CA VAL A 237 -5.77 9.88 0.64
C VAL A 237 -4.76 11.04 0.63
N GLN A 238 -4.54 11.71 -0.51
CA GLN A 238 -3.73 12.94 -0.53
C GLN A 238 -4.33 14.05 0.33
N LEU A 239 -5.66 14.22 0.35
CA LEU A 239 -6.32 15.18 1.25
C LEU A 239 -6.13 14.81 2.72
N VAL A 240 -6.18 13.51 3.06
CA VAL A 240 -5.91 13.00 4.42
C VAL A 240 -4.49 13.36 4.85
N PHE A 241 -3.48 13.10 4.01
CA PHE A 241 -2.08 13.44 4.31
C PHE A 241 -1.81 14.95 4.36
N ASP A 242 -2.44 15.73 3.47
CA ASP A 242 -2.38 17.19 3.51
C ASP A 242 -2.92 17.71 4.84
N LEU A 243 -4.10 17.25 5.26
CA LEU A 243 -4.69 17.62 6.54
C LEU A 243 -3.87 17.15 7.73
N SER A 244 -3.41 15.89 7.75
CA SER A 244 -2.61 15.35 8.86
C SER A 244 -1.31 16.12 9.06
N THR A 245 -0.69 16.54 7.96
CA THR A 245 0.54 17.34 8.00
C THR A 245 0.29 18.72 8.59
N LEU A 246 -0.81 19.37 8.21
CA LEU A 246 -1.18 20.66 8.79
C LEU A 246 -1.53 20.56 10.28
N LYS A 247 -2.04 19.43 10.76
CA LYS A 247 -2.33 19.21 12.19
C LYS A 247 -1.09 18.90 13.03
N ARG A 248 -0.05 18.31 12.43
CA ARG A 248 1.12 17.77 13.14
C ARG A 248 2.12 18.84 13.60
N GLU A 249 2.01 20.05 13.07
CA GLU A 249 2.84 21.17 13.47
C GLU A 249 2.10 21.93 14.58
N GLY A 250 2.66 22.02 15.80
CA GLY A 250 2.14 22.88 16.89
C GLY A 250 2.23 24.38 16.57
N GLU A 251 2.36 24.71 15.28
CA GLU A 251 2.38 26.04 14.70
C GLU A 251 1.04 26.30 14.00
N ILE A 252 0.65 27.57 13.92
CA ILE A 252 -0.56 27.94 13.19
C ILE A 252 -0.36 27.55 11.70
N PRO A 253 -1.24 26.74 11.11
CA PRO A 253 -1.13 26.31 9.72
C PRO A 253 -0.98 27.50 8.77
N LYS A 254 0.01 27.43 7.86
CA LYS A 254 0.23 28.49 6.87
C LYS A 254 -1.02 28.67 6.00
N ALA A 255 -1.48 29.92 5.88
CA ALA A 255 -2.72 30.25 5.15
C ALA A 255 -2.73 29.73 3.70
N ASP A 256 -1.59 29.74 3.01
CA ASP A 256 -1.48 29.25 1.64
C ASP A 256 -1.67 27.72 1.54
N HIS A 257 -1.17 26.96 2.53
CA HIS A 257 -1.39 25.51 2.57
C HIS A 257 -2.87 25.19 2.85
N VAL A 258 -3.50 25.93 3.76
CA VAL A 258 -4.94 25.81 4.03
C VAL A 258 -5.75 26.14 2.77
N ARG A 259 -5.40 27.21 2.04
CA ARG A 259 -6.06 27.57 0.77
C ARG A 259 -5.88 26.50 -0.29
N LYS A 260 -4.69 25.91 -0.41
CA LYS A 260 -4.41 24.81 -1.36
C LYS A 260 -5.27 23.59 -1.04
N LEU A 261 -5.31 23.17 0.23
CA LEU A 261 -6.12 22.05 0.68
C LEU A 261 -7.62 22.31 0.44
N LYS A 262 -8.11 23.51 0.77
CA LYS A 262 -9.50 23.92 0.48
C LYS A 262 -9.83 23.79 -1.01
N LYS A 263 -8.95 24.31 -1.89
CA LYS A 263 -9.13 24.24 -3.35
C LYS A 263 -9.21 22.79 -3.82
N ARG A 264 -8.30 21.93 -3.36
CA ARG A 264 -8.26 20.49 -3.71
C ARG A 264 -9.51 19.75 -3.22
N ARG A 265 -9.92 19.97 -1.96
CA ARG A 265 -11.19 19.46 -1.41
C ARG A 265 -12.39 19.90 -2.26
N ASP A 266 -12.53 21.20 -2.53
CA ASP A 266 -13.67 21.75 -3.30
C ASP A 266 -13.69 21.22 -4.75
N GLN A 267 -12.54 20.91 -5.31
CA GLN A 267 -12.43 20.28 -6.62
C GLN A 267 -12.92 18.82 -6.58
N LEU A 268 -12.45 18.02 -5.62
CA LEU A 268 -12.87 16.64 -5.48
C LEU A 268 -14.37 16.53 -5.17
N VAL A 269 -14.89 17.34 -4.23
CA VAL A 269 -16.33 17.38 -3.91
C VAL A 269 -17.17 17.65 -5.14
N ARG A 270 -16.78 18.61 -5.99
CA ARG A 270 -17.52 18.92 -7.23
C ARG A 270 -17.55 17.74 -8.20
N ILE A 271 -16.41 17.07 -8.39
CA ILE A 271 -16.31 15.90 -9.27
C ILE A 271 -17.23 14.79 -8.75
N LEU A 272 -17.12 14.43 -7.46
CA LEU A 272 -17.92 13.36 -6.87
C LEU A 272 -19.42 13.69 -6.88
N SER A 273 -19.79 14.95 -6.63
CA SER A 273 -21.19 15.38 -6.69
C SER A 273 -21.75 15.22 -8.10
N GLN A 274 -20.97 15.57 -9.13
CA GLN A 274 -21.37 15.36 -10.52
C GLN A 274 -21.55 13.87 -10.83
N THR A 275 -20.59 13.03 -10.41
CA THR A 275 -20.68 11.56 -10.57
C THR A 275 -21.95 10.99 -9.93
N LEU A 276 -22.35 11.50 -8.76
CA LEU A 276 -23.59 11.10 -8.10
C LEU A 276 -24.85 11.56 -8.84
N ILE A 277 -24.87 12.82 -9.30
CA ILE A 277 -26.02 13.40 -10.00
C ILE A 277 -26.27 12.71 -11.35
N GLU A 278 -25.19 12.40 -12.07
CA GLU A 278 -25.25 11.76 -13.39
C GLU A 278 -25.40 10.23 -13.31
N GLU A 279 -25.36 9.65 -12.10
CA GLU A 279 -25.29 8.19 -11.90
C GLU A 279 -24.14 7.55 -12.71
N ALA A 280 -23.04 8.29 -12.85
CA ALA A 280 -21.92 7.88 -13.68
C ALA A 280 -21.15 6.70 -13.06
N VAL A 281 -20.36 6.02 -13.89
CA VAL A 281 -19.52 4.90 -13.44
C VAL A 281 -18.61 5.33 -12.27
N GLY A 282 -18.62 4.53 -11.20
CA GLY A 282 -17.93 4.85 -9.95
C GLY A 282 -18.80 5.53 -8.90
N VAL A 283 -20.12 5.64 -9.11
CA VAL A 283 -21.10 6.23 -8.19
C VAL A 283 -20.98 5.73 -6.74
N GLU A 284 -20.76 4.43 -6.52
CA GLU A 284 -20.60 3.82 -5.18
C GLU A 284 -19.36 4.38 -4.47
N GLN A 285 -18.22 4.43 -5.17
CA GLN A 285 -16.98 4.97 -4.63
C GLN A 285 -17.08 6.49 -4.40
N ALA A 286 -17.82 7.21 -5.26
CA ALA A 286 -18.10 8.62 -5.06
C ALA A 286 -18.93 8.86 -3.80
N TYR A 287 -19.96 8.04 -3.56
CA TYR A 287 -20.79 8.11 -2.36
C TYR A 287 -19.97 7.87 -1.09
N LEU A 288 -19.17 6.81 -1.05
CA LEU A 288 -18.31 6.49 0.10
C LEU A 288 -17.31 7.63 0.37
N CYS A 289 -16.65 8.13 -0.69
CA CYS A 289 -15.69 9.22 -0.56
C CYS A 289 -16.35 10.52 -0.06
N ILE A 290 -17.56 10.85 -0.51
CA ILE A 290 -18.32 11.98 0.04
C ILE A 290 -18.61 11.79 1.53
N CYS A 291 -19.04 10.60 1.95
CA CYS A 291 -19.28 10.29 3.36
C CYS A 291 -18.04 10.54 4.22
N ASP A 292 -16.89 10.05 3.76
CA ASP A 292 -15.63 10.25 4.47
C ASP A 292 -15.18 11.71 4.45
N LEU A 293 -15.38 12.44 3.35
CA LEU A 293 -15.07 13.87 3.26
C LEU A 293 -15.94 14.71 4.21
N MET A 294 -17.22 14.36 4.40
CA MET A 294 -18.09 15.04 5.37
C MET A 294 -17.56 14.90 6.80
N ILE A 295 -17.02 13.73 7.14
CA ILE A 295 -16.44 13.46 8.45
C ILE A 295 -15.08 14.17 8.57
N LEU A 296 -14.20 13.99 7.59
CA LEU A 296 -12.84 14.53 7.58
C LEU A 296 -12.81 16.05 7.61
N PHE A 297 -13.72 16.69 6.87
CA PHE A 297 -13.87 18.14 6.78
C PHE A 297 -15.09 18.67 7.56
N GLY A 298 -15.48 17.95 8.62
CA GLY A 298 -16.60 18.31 9.49
C GLY A 298 -16.29 19.50 10.41
N SER A 299 -17.30 19.90 11.20
CA SER A 299 -17.18 21.04 12.14
C SER A 299 -16.13 20.83 13.23
N GLN A 300 -15.76 19.57 13.52
CA GLN A 300 -14.75 19.20 14.51
C GLN A 300 -13.37 19.79 14.17
N LEU A 301 -13.10 20.11 12.89
CA LEU A 301 -11.83 20.76 12.51
C LEU A 301 -11.59 22.10 13.19
N ALA A 302 -12.65 22.86 13.52
CA ALA A 302 -12.50 24.13 14.23
C ALA A 302 -12.10 23.95 15.70
N GLU A 303 -12.29 22.77 16.28
CA GLU A 303 -11.84 22.45 17.64
C GLU A 303 -10.32 22.34 17.71
N ASP A 304 -9.68 21.85 16.64
CA ASP A 304 -8.22 21.72 16.54
C ASP A 304 -7.54 23.09 16.35
N SER A 305 -8.08 23.95 15.47
CA SER A 305 -7.57 25.30 15.24
C SER A 305 -8.55 26.16 14.45
N LYS A 306 -8.67 27.44 14.81
CA LYS A 306 -9.44 28.42 14.02
C LYS A 306 -8.92 28.58 12.59
N ALA A 307 -7.64 28.29 12.34
CA ALA A 307 -7.06 28.34 10.99
C ALA A 307 -7.68 27.30 10.05
N PHE A 308 -8.34 26.27 10.57
CA PHE A 308 -9.03 25.24 9.78
C PHE A 308 -10.50 25.54 9.51
N GLU A 309 -11.06 26.62 10.03
CA GLU A 309 -12.45 27.01 9.75
C GLU A 309 -12.77 27.10 8.24
N PRO A 310 -11.88 27.61 7.36
CA PRO A 310 -12.09 27.59 5.91
C PRO A 310 -12.15 26.18 5.28
N LEU A 311 -11.63 25.17 5.97
CA LEU A 311 -11.64 23.75 5.57
C LEU A 311 -12.89 23.02 6.04
N ILE A 312 -13.78 23.65 6.80
CA ILE A 312 -15.08 23.04 7.09
C ILE A 312 -15.89 22.98 5.80
N TRP A 313 -16.46 21.82 5.52
CA TRP A 313 -17.40 21.61 4.43
C TRP A 313 -18.76 21.21 5.02
N ARG A 314 -19.80 21.90 4.55
CA ARG A 314 -21.19 21.62 4.88
C ARG A 314 -21.88 21.31 3.54
N PRO A 315 -22.17 20.04 3.25
CA PRO A 315 -22.81 19.61 2.01
C PRO A 315 -24.21 20.20 1.84
#